data_AF-A0A936XCZ6-F1
#
_entry.id   AF-A0A936XCZ6-F1
#
_cell.length_a   1.000
_cell.length_b   1.000
_cell.length_c   1.000
_cell.angle_alpha   90.00
_cell.angle_beta   90.00
_cell.angle_gamma   90.00
#
_symmetry.space_group_name_H-M   'P 1'
#
loop_
_entity.id
_entity.type
_entity.pdbx_description
1 polymer ?
#
loop_
_entity_poly.entity_id
_entity_poly.type
_entity_poly.pdbx_seq_one_letter_code
_entity_poly.pdbx_strand_id
1 'polypeptide(L)'
;MEKVFSKIGEMTDNIREYINTRIEAVKIRTAEKVSALIANAMAGLVVVMVMFFFVLFAGTALSFVVGAWIGKTWAGFLIVAFIFLLAGIIIWTARGKLIRLPLMNAMIRQLTNEEDDEED
;
A
#
# COMPACT_ATOMS: atom_id res chain seq x y z
N MET A 1 -6.45 30.78 50.77
CA MET A 1 -6.36 29.37 50.34
C MET A 1 -7.40 29.02 49.27
N GLU A 2 -8.61 29.59 49.32
CA GLU A 2 -9.71 29.31 48.36
C GLU A 2 -9.42 29.65 46.88
N LYS A 3 -8.70 30.76 46.61
CA LYS A 3 -8.37 31.21 45.25
C LYS A 3 -7.40 30.30 44.48
N VAL A 4 -6.59 29.51 45.19
CA VAL A 4 -5.61 28.62 44.56
C VAL A 4 -6.29 27.34 44.05
N PHE A 5 -7.27 26.83 44.80
CA PHE A 5 -8.08 25.68 44.39
C PHE A 5 -8.96 25.97 43.17
N SER A 6 -9.57 27.17 43.11
CA SER A 6 -10.36 27.59 41.95
C SER A 6 -9.52 27.74 40.68
N LYS A 7 -8.31 28.32 40.79
CA LYS A 7 -7.40 28.49 39.64
C LYS A 7 -6.84 27.16 39.12
N ILE A 8 -6.63 26.19 40.01
CA ILE A 8 -6.24 24.81 39.64
C ILE A 8 -7.40 24.08 38.95
N GLY A 9 -8.64 24.32 39.37
CA GLY A 9 -9.84 23.80 38.71
C GLY A 9 -10.00 24.29 37.27
N GLU A 10 -9.89 25.61 37.04
CA GLU A 10 -9.97 26.20 35.70
C GLU A 10 -8.83 25.74 34.77
N MET A 11 -7.63 25.53 35.31
CA MET A 11 -6.50 25.01 34.55
C MET A 11 -6.72 23.55 34.16
N THR A 12 -7.33 22.76 35.05
CA THR A 12 -7.69 21.37 34.78
C THR A 12 -8.77 21.25 33.70
N ASP A 13 -9.77 22.14 33.70
CA ASP A 13 -10.81 22.16 32.68
C ASP A 13 -10.26 22.56 31.30
N ASN A 14 -9.40 23.58 31.22
CA ASN A 14 -8.74 23.96 29.96
C ASN A 14 -7.84 22.84 29.41
N ILE A 15 -7.10 22.14 30.27
CA ILE A 15 -6.28 20.98 29.87
C ILE A 15 -7.18 19.85 29.35
N ARG A 16 -8.33 19.63 29.99
CA ARG A 16 -9.28 18.59 29.60
C ARG A 16 -9.93 18.89 28.25
N GLU A 17 -10.26 20.15 28.00
CA GLU A 17 -10.77 20.62 26.71
C GLU A 17 -9.72 20.47 25.61
N TYR A 18 -8.48 20.87 25.87
CA TYR A 18 -7.37 20.71 24.92
C TYR A 18 -7.06 19.24 24.57
N ILE A 19 -7.12 18.35 25.57
CA ILE A 19 -6.98 16.91 25.37
C ILE A 19 -8.15 16.37 24.53
N ASN A 20 -9.39 16.78 24.82
CA ASN A 20 -10.55 16.38 24.02
C ASN A 20 -10.44 16.83 22.57
N THR A 21 -10.03 18.08 22.31
CA THR A 21 -9.83 18.59 20.95
C THR A 21 -8.73 17.83 20.22
N ARG A 22 -7.61 17.49 20.89
CA ARG A 22 -6.56 16.67 20.29
C ARG A 22 -7.04 15.25 19.99
N ILE A 23 -7.82 14.63 20.88
CA ILE A 23 -8.40 13.30 20.66
C ILE A 23 -9.37 13.32 19.47
N GLU A 24 -10.19 14.37 19.36
CA GLU A 24 -11.13 14.54 18.25
C GLU A 24 -10.40 14.78 16.92
N ALA A 25 -9.36 15.62 16.92
CA ALA A 25 -8.50 15.85 15.77
C ALA A 25 -7.78 14.55 15.33
N VAL A 26 -7.28 13.75 16.27
CA VAL A 26 -6.66 12.44 15.98
C VAL A 26 -7.69 11.47 15.42
N LYS A 27 -8.91 11.44 15.95
CA LYS A 27 -9.99 10.57 15.47
C LYS A 27 -10.36 10.89 14.02
N ILE A 28 -10.52 12.17 13.68
CA ILE A 28 -10.84 12.61 12.31
C ILE A 28 -9.67 12.29 11.37
N ARG A 29 -8.44 12.66 11.73
CA ARG A 29 -7.24 12.35 10.91
C ARG A 29 -7.03 10.85 10.71
N THR A 30 -7.32 10.04 11.73
CA THR A 30 -7.24 8.58 11.64
C THR A 30 -8.31 8.03 10.71
N ALA A 31 -9.56 8.50 10.84
CA ALA A 31 -10.64 8.11 9.94
C ALA A 31 -10.30 8.46 8.48
N GLU A 32 -9.81 9.67 8.24
CA GLU A 32 -9.42 10.15 6.91
C GLU A 32 -8.26 9.33 6.31
N LYS A 33 -7.18 9.09 7.08
CA LYS A 33 -6.07 8.24 6.66
C LYS A 33 -6.50 6.80 6.37
N VAL A 34 -7.35 6.22 7.23
CA VAL A 34 -7.88 4.85 7.03
C VAL A 34 -8.77 4.80 5.79
N SER A 35 -9.65 5.77 5.61
CA SER A 35 -10.50 5.87 4.41
C SER A 35 -9.67 6.02 3.13
N ALA A 36 -8.63 6.86 3.14
CA ALA A 36 -7.72 7.02 2.01
C ALA A 36 -6.92 5.74 1.72
N LEU A 37 -6.47 5.02 2.76
CA LEU A 37 -5.79 3.74 2.62
C LEU A 37 -6.71 2.69 2.00
N ILE A 38 -7.95 2.57 2.50
CA ILE A 38 -8.95 1.64 1.97
C ILE A 38 -9.29 1.99 0.52
N ALA A 39 -9.48 3.28 0.20
CA ALA A 39 -9.77 3.73 -1.16
C ALA A 39 -8.63 3.40 -2.12
N ASN A 40 -7.38 3.66 -1.74
CA ASN A 40 -6.21 3.29 -2.54
C ASN A 40 -6.04 1.78 -2.66
N ALA A 41 -6.29 1.01 -1.60
CA ALA A 41 -6.25 -0.44 -1.63
C ALA A 41 -7.31 -1.01 -2.58
N MET A 42 -8.53 -0.46 -2.56
CA MET A 42 -9.62 -0.84 -3.47
C MET A 42 -9.28 -0.49 -4.93
N ALA A 43 -8.78 0.72 -5.18
CA ALA A 43 -8.33 1.11 -6.51
C ALA A 43 -7.21 0.20 -7.02
N GLY A 44 -6.22 -0.08 -6.16
CA GLY A 44 -5.13 -1.02 -6.46
C GLY A 44 -5.63 -2.44 -6.73
N LEU A 45 -6.59 -2.93 -5.95
CA LEU A 45 -7.21 -4.24 -6.15
C LEU A 45 -7.84 -4.36 -7.53
N VAL A 46 -8.60 -3.35 -7.97
CA VAL A 46 -9.23 -3.34 -9.29
C VAL A 46 -8.17 -3.39 -10.39
N VAL A 47 -7.10 -2.60 -10.28
CA VAL A 47 -5.99 -2.60 -11.25
C VAL A 47 -5.30 -3.97 -11.31
N VAL A 48 -4.98 -4.55 -10.16
CA VAL A 48 -4.36 -5.89 -10.08
C VAL A 48 -5.28 -6.95 -10.67
N MET A 49 -6.58 -6.88 -10.40
CA MET A 49 -7.57 -7.81 -10.93
C MET A 49 -7.67 -7.71 -12.46
N VAL A 50 -7.72 -6.50 -13.03
CA VAL A 50 -7.72 -6.29 -14.48
C VAL A 50 -6.42 -6.80 -15.11
N MET A 51 -5.27 -6.49 -14.51
CA MET A 51 -3.98 -7.00 -14.98
C MET A 51 -3.93 -8.53 -14.95
N PHE A 52 -4.47 -9.14 -13.89
CA PHE A 52 -4.53 -10.59 -13.76
C PHE A 52 -5.33 -11.23 -14.91
N PHE A 53 -6.51 -10.69 -15.22
CA PHE A 53 -7.28 -11.14 -16.38
C PHE A 53 -6.54 -10.95 -17.69
N PHE A 54 -5.90 -9.81 -17.89
CA PHE A 54 -5.11 -9.54 -19.09
C PHE A 54 -4.01 -10.59 -19.29
N VAL A 55 -3.24 -10.89 -18.24
CA VAL A 55 -2.17 -11.89 -18.28
C VAL A 55 -2.73 -13.29 -18.56
N LEU A 56 -3.87 -13.64 -17.96
CA LEU A 56 -4.55 -14.92 -18.23
C LEU A 56 -4.95 -15.04 -19.70
N PHE A 57 -5.62 -14.04 -20.26
CA PHE A 57 -6.04 -14.06 -21.65
C PHE A 57 -4.85 -14.04 -22.61
N ALA A 58 -3.84 -13.20 -22.35
CA ALA A 58 -2.62 -13.14 -23.14
C ALA A 58 -1.85 -14.46 -23.12
N GLY A 59 -1.69 -15.08 -21.95
CA GLY A 59 -1.06 -16.40 -21.81
C GLY A 59 -1.84 -17.50 -22.54
N THR A 60 -3.18 -17.46 -22.45
CA THR A 60 -4.04 -18.39 -23.19
C THR A 60 -3.88 -18.22 -24.71
N ALA A 61 -3.86 -16.98 -25.20
CA ALA A 61 -3.67 -16.67 -26.62
C ALA A 61 -2.29 -17.13 -27.13
N LEU A 62 -1.22 -16.83 -26.38
CA LEU A 62 0.13 -17.31 -26.68
C LEU A 62 0.20 -18.83 -26.72
N SER A 63 -0.45 -19.50 -25.77
CA SER A 63 -0.51 -20.95 -25.72
C SER A 63 -1.16 -21.55 -26.97
N PHE A 64 -2.25 -20.95 -27.45
CA PHE A 64 -2.90 -21.38 -28.69
C PHE A 64 -1.99 -21.19 -29.91
N VAL A 65 -1.29 -20.06 -30.01
CA VAL A 65 -0.36 -19.80 -31.13
C VAL A 65 0.80 -20.81 -31.13
N VAL A 66 1.46 -20.99 -29.99
CA VAL A 66 2.57 -21.95 -29.83
C VAL A 66 2.09 -23.39 -30.02
N GLY A 67 0.92 -23.72 -29.47
CA GLY A 67 0.31 -25.04 -29.60
C GLY A 67 -0.11 -25.38 -31.03
N ALA A 68 -0.53 -24.38 -31.81
CA ALA A 68 -0.84 -24.54 -33.23
C ALA A 68 0.42 -24.83 -34.07
N TRP A 69 1.55 -24.20 -33.75
CA TRP A 69 2.83 -24.45 -34.44
C TRP A 69 3.38 -25.86 -34.18
N ILE A 70 3.19 -26.36 -32.95
CA ILE A 70 3.64 -27.70 -32.54
C ILE A 70 2.62 -28.79 -32.96
N GLY A 71 1.43 -28.40 -33.40
CA GLY A 71 0.34 -29.31 -33.76
C GLY A 71 -0.33 -30.01 -32.56
N LYS A 72 0.09 -29.69 -31.33
CA LYS A 72 -0.46 -30.22 -30.08
C LYS A 72 -0.69 -29.09 -29.09
N THR A 73 -1.96 -28.80 -28.81
CA THR A 73 -2.40 -27.72 -27.92
C THR A 73 -1.85 -27.83 -26.50
N TRP A 74 -1.74 -29.04 -25.94
CA TRP A 74 -1.20 -29.22 -24.58
C TRP A 74 0.29 -28.83 -24.46
N ALA A 75 1.07 -28.98 -25.52
CA ALA A 75 2.48 -28.59 -25.51
C ALA A 75 2.64 -27.06 -25.46
N GLY A 76 1.73 -26.33 -26.12
CA GLY A 76 1.68 -24.86 -26.05
C GLY A 76 1.45 -24.35 -24.62
N PHE A 77 0.50 -24.96 -23.90
CA PHE A 77 0.24 -24.59 -22.50
C PHE A 77 1.44 -24.90 -21.60
N LEU A 78 2.12 -26.02 -21.84
CA LEU A 78 3.26 -26.46 -21.03
C LEU A 78 4.46 -25.51 -21.20
N ILE A 79 4.75 -25.10 -22.44
CA ILE A 79 5.83 -24.13 -22.73
C ILE A 79 5.51 -22.76 -22.13
N VAL A 80 4.29 -22.27 -22.32
CA VAL A 80 3.87 -20.98 -21.77
C VAL A 80 3.90 -20.99 -20.24
N ALA A 81 3.45 -22.08 -19.60
CA ALA A 81 3.57 -22.26 -18.16
C ALA A 81 5.02 -22.21 -17.67
N PHE A 82 5.95 -22.82 -18.41
CA PHE A 82 7.37 -22.78 -18.08
C PHE A 82 7.97 -21.37 -18.21
N ILE A 83 7.57 -20.62 -19.24
CA ILE A 83 7.95 -19.20 -19.43
C ILE A 83 7.42 -18.35 -18.27
N PHE A 84 6.15 -18.52 -17.88
CA PHE A 84 5.58 -17.81 -16.74
C PHE A 84 6.26 -18.17 -15.42
N LEU A 85 6.65 -19.43 -15.23
CA LEU A 85 7.40 -19.88 -14.06
C LEU A 85 8.79 -19.24 -14.00
N LEU A 86 9.52 -19.20 -15.12
CA LEU A 86 10.80 -18.50 -15.24
C LEU A 86 10.65 -17.00 -14.96
N ALA A 87 9.66 -16.34 -15.56
CA ALA A 87 9.36 -14.94 -15.30
C ALA A 87 9.05 -14.70 -13.81
N GLY A 88 8.28 -15.60 -13.17
CA GLY A 88 7.98 -15.57 -11.74
C GLY A 88 9.24 -15.67 -10.88
N ILE A 89 10.18 -16.55 -11.21
CA ILE A 89 11.47 -16.68 -10.51
C ILE A 89 12.30 -15.40 -10.67
N ILE A 90 12.39 -14.86 -11.89
CA ILE A 90 13.12 -13.61 -12.16
C ILE A 90 12.53 -12.46 -11.35
N ILE A 91 11.20 -12.33 -11.33
CA ILE A 91 10.50 -11.33 -10.52
C ILE A 91 10.77 -11.56 -9.03
N TRP A 92 10.76 -12.81 -8.55
CA TRP A 92 11.02 -13.14 -7.15
C TRP A 92 12.42 -12.75 -6.71
N THR A 93 13.44 -13.02 -7.54
CA THR A 93 14.82 -12.57 -7.29
C THR A 93 14.95 -11.05 -7.41
N ALA A 94 14.29 -10.42 -8.39
CA ALA A 94 14.31 -8.98 -8.58
C ALA A 94 13.51 -8.21 -7.51
N ARG A 95 12.54 -8.87 -6.84
CA ARG A 95 11.71 -8.32 -5.75
C ARG A 95 12.55 -7.66 -4.66
N GLY A 96 13.69 -8.27 -4.35
CA GLY A 96 14.63 -7.76 -3.35
C GLY A 96 15.26 -6.41 -3.71
N LYS A 97 15.47 -6.12 -4.99
CA LYS A 97 16.07 -4.86 -5.47
C LYS A 97 15.05 -3.83 -5.98
N LEU A 98 14.01 -4.25 -6.69
CA LEU A 98 13.05 -3.35 -7.33
C LEU A 98 11.94 -2.86 -6.40
N ILE A 99 11.53 -3.65 -5.40
CA ILE A 99 10.43 -3.27 -4.50
C ILE A 99 10.98 -2.80 -3.16
N ARG A 100 11.99 -3.50 -2.62
CA ARG A 100 12.51 -3.23 -1.29
C ARG A 100 13.21 -1.88 -1.18
N LEU A 101 14.01 -1.48 -2.19
CA LEU A 101 14.70 -0.18 -2.19
C LEU A 101 13.73 1.02 -2.24
N PRO A 102 12.80 1.14 -3.20
CA PRO A 102 11.92 2.31 -3.25
C PRO A 102 10.95 2.37 -2.07
N LEU A 103 10.48 1.22 -1.56
CA LEU A 103 9.64 1.18 -0.37
C LEU A 103 10.40 1.66 0.87
N MET A 104 11.64 1.21 1.05
CA MET A 104 12.50 1.65 2.14
C MET A 104 12.85 3.13 2.02
N ASN A 105 13.19 3.61 0.82
CA ASN A 105 13.45 5.04 0.58
C ASN A 105 12.20 5.90 0.81
N ALA A 106 11.01 5.42 0.45
CA ALA A 106 9.75 6.11 0.71
C ALA A 106 9.42 6.18 2.21
N MET A 107 9.64 5.09 2.96
CA MET A 107 9.46 5.10 4.41
C MET A 107 10.47 6.01 5.11
N ILE A 108 11.75 5.95 4.73
CA ILE A 108 12.79 6.85 5.27
C ILE A 108 12.38 8.31 5.03
N ARG A 109 11.94 8.63 3.81
CA ARG A 109 11.56 10.00 3.46
C ARG A 109 10.30 10.49 4.17
N GLN A 110 9.35 9.62 4.50
CA GLN A 110 8.19 9.99 5.33
C GLN A 110 8.58 10.24 6.79
N LEU A 111 9.51 9.46 7.34
CA LEU A 111 9.99 9.62 8.70
C LEU A 111 10.89 10.86 8.86
N THR A 112 11.76 11.13 7.88
CA THR A 112 12.65 12.32 7.90
C THR A 112 11.90 13.61 7.58
N ASN A 113 10.91 13.60 6.69
CA ASN A 113 10.09 14.80 6.44
C ASN A 113 9.21 15.21 7.64
N GLU A 114 8.99 14.33 8.62
CA GLU A 114 8.29 14.71 9.87
C GLU A 114 9.24 15.44 10.86
N GLU A 115 10.57 15.38 10.67
CA GLU A 115 11.55 16.08 11.52
C GLU A 115 11.91 17.49 11.00
N ASP A 116 11.72 17.79 9.71
CA ASP A 116 12.08 19.08 9.12
C ASP A 116 11.00 20.19 9.25
N ASP A 117 9.78 19.86 9.72
CA ASP A 117 8.70 20.84 9.95
C ASP A 117 8.68 21.41 11.40
N GLU A 118 9.65 21.07 12.25
CA GLU A 118 9.80 21.65 13.61
C GLU A 118 10.86 22.77 13.73
N GLU A 119 11.54 23.16 12.63
CA GLU A 119 12.62 24.18 12.67
C GLU A 119 12.42 25.47 11.85
N ASP A 120 11.18 25.78 11.38
CA ASP A 120 10.84 27.12 10.86
C ASP A 120 9.77 27.86 11.70
#